data_AF-A0A5P0ZZN3-F1
#
_entry.id   AF-A0A5P0ZZN3-F1
#
_cell.length_a   1.000
_cell.length_b   1.000
_cell.length_c   1.000
_cell.angle_alpha   90.00
_cell.angle_beta   90.00
_cell.angle_gamma   90.00
#
_symmetry.space_group_name_H-M   'P 1'
#
loop_
_entity.id
_entity.type
_entity.pdbx_description
1 polymer ?
#
loop_
_entity_poly.entity_id
_entity_poly.type
_entity_poly.pdbx_seq_one_letter_code
_entity_poly.pdbx_strand_id
1 'polypeptide(L)'
;MTKIKEIIVVEGKSDTNRLKDCFGDDVDTIETTGSALNEKTIKQIKIAQKKRGVIIFTDPDFNGNRLRTIIQKAVPDAKQAFLPRSKAVPKHSDGSLGIEHARDEDIKAALKAVYTASSSDFQKYDHADMVNLGLVGEADSQQKRLFVGSELKIGYTNAKQFLNRLNMFQVAPKDLVAAVKNFDEGSTHDTK
;
A
#
# COMPACT_ATOMS: atom_id res chain seq x y z
N MET A 1 18.50 -6.38 4.36
CA MET A 1 17.80 -7.08 3.25
C MET A 1 17.53 -6.04 2.18
N THR A 2 17.30 -6.44 0.94
CA THR A 2 17.00 -5.46 -0.14
C THR A 2 15.51 -5.16 -0.14
N LYS A 3 15.16 -3.87 -0.16
CA LYS A 3 13.77 -3.42 -0.15
C LYS A 3 12.98 -4.01 -1.32
N ILE A 4 11.77 -4.51 -1.04
CA ILE A 4 10.84 -4.97 -2.07
C ILE A 4 10.35 -3.75 -2.86
N LYS A 5 10.59 -3.75 -4.17
CA LYS A 5 10.17 -2.65 -5.04
C LYS A 5 8.65 -2.53 -5.06
N GLU A 6 7.94 -3.62 -5.32
CA GLU A 6 6.49 -3.64 -5.47
C GLU A 6 5.76 -3.36 -4.14
N ILE A 7 4.53 -2.86 -4.26
CA ILE A 7 3.60 -2.78 -3.12
C ILE A 7 2.79 -4.09 -3.06
N ILE A 8 2.72 -4.71 -1.89
CA ILE A 8 2.01 -5.99 -1.71
C ILE A 8 0.55 -5.71 -1.35
N VAL A 9 -0.39 -6.25 -2.13
CA VAL A 9 -1.82 -6.17 -1.82
C VAL A 9 -2.24 -7.38 -0.99
N VAL A 10 -2.82 -7.12 0.18
CA VAL A 10 -3.20 -8.12 1.19
C VAL A 10 -4.66 -7.90 1.66
N GLU A 11 -5.26 -8.92 2.28
CA GLU A 11 -6.67 -8.87 2.70
C GLU A 11 -6.90 -7.96 3.90
N GLY A 12 -6.02 -8.06 4.90
CA GLY A 12 -6.20 -7.36 6.15
C GLY A 12 -4.92 -6.94 6.86
N LYS A 13 -5.14 -6.34 8.03
CA LYS A 13 -4.08 -5.79 8.88
C LYS A 13 -3.16 -6.89 9.45
N SER A 14 -3.69 -8.07 9.73
CA SER A 14 -2.87 -9.19 10.21
C SER A 14 -1.81 -9.59 9.20
N ASP A 15 -2.15 -9.63 7.91
CA ASP A 15 -1.20 -9.93 6.83
C ASP A 15 -0.14 -8.84 6.71
N THR A 16 -0.55 -7.57 6.78
CA THR A 16 0.38 -6.43 6.84
C THR A 16 1.36 -6.59 7.99
N ASN A 17 0.88 -6.89 9.19
CA ASN A 17 1.73 -7.08 10.37
C ASN A 17 2.69 -8.26 10.15
N ARG A 18 2.18 -9.39 9.65
CA ARG A 18 2.98 -10.59 9.42
C ARG A 18 4.10 -10.36 8.41
N LEU A 19 3.83 -9.60 7.34
CA LEU A 19 4.82 -9.20 6.36
C LEU A 19 5.85 -8.25 6.97
N LYS A 20 5.42 -7.29 7.80
CA LYS A 20 6.34 -6.40 8.52
C LYS A 20 7.20 -7.12 9.54
N ASP A 21 6.68 -8.16 10.22
CA ASP A 21 7.50 -8.99 11.10
C ASP A 21 8.61 -9.72 10.30
N CYS A 22 8.32 -10.10 9.06
CA CYS A 22 9.23 -10.83 8.19
C CYS A 22 10.28 -9.93 7.50
N PHE A 23 9.92 -8.70 7.14
CA PHE A 23 10.71 -7.79 6.30
C PHE A 23 11.00 -6.41 6.92
N GLY A 24 10.41 -6.04 8.05
CA GLY A 24 10.52 -4.70 8.63
C GLY A 24 9.96 -3.60 7.73
N ASP A 25 10.70 -2.50 7.58
CA ASP A 25 10.35 -1.34 6.74
C ASP A 25 10.67 -1.53 5.23
N ASP A 26 11.16 -2.72 4.87
CA ASP A 26 11.50 -3.11 3.48
C ASP A 26 10.28 -3.61 2.69
N VAL A 27 9.09 -3.60 3.29
CA VAL A 27 7.83 -3.97 2.65
C VAL A 27 6.77 -2.89 2.84
N ASP A 28 6.04 -2.60 1.76
CA ASP A 28 4.90 -1.70 1.77
C ASP A 28 3.65 -2.48 1.35
N THR A 29 2.52 -2.21 2.01
CA THR A 29 1.27 -2.96 1.78
C THR A 29 0.07 -2.06 1.48
N ILE A 30 -0.87 -2.59 0.69
CA ILE A 30 -2.23 -2.06 0.54
C ILE A 30 -3.21 -3.11 1.04
N GLU A 31 -4.02 -2.74 2.02
CA GLU A 31 -5.05 -3.60 2.61
C GLU A 31 -6.37 -3.45 1.86
N THR A 32 -7.08 -4.56 1.61
CA THR A 32 -8.36 -4.56 0.89
C THR A 32 -9.58 -4.63 1.79
N THR A 33 -9.50 -4.15 3.03
CA THR A 33 -10.62 -4.06 3.99
C THR A 33 -11.58 -5.27 3.96
N GLY A 34 -11.05 -6.50 3.90
CA GLY A 34 -11.81 -7.74 3.80
C GLY A 34 -12.13 -8.20 2.36
N SER A 35 -13.28 -8.87 2.18
CA SER A 35 -13.67 -9.54 0.93
C SER A 35 -14.33 -8.60 -0.10
N ALA A 36 -14.56 -7.33 0.25
CA ALA A 36 -15.20 -6.34 -0.61
C ALA A 36 -14.18 -5.26 -1.04
N LEU A 37 -13.70 -5.38 -2.26
CA LEU A 37 -12.79 -4.38 -2.83
C LEU A 37 -13.57 -3.16 -3.34
N ASN A 38 -13.43 -2.03 -2.66
CA ASN A 38 -14.06 -0.78 -3.08
C ASN A 38 -13.26 -0.09 -4.22
N GLU A 39 -13.92 0.82 -4.94
CA GLU A 39 -13.31 1.54 -6.06
C GLU A 39 -12.08 2.37 -5.66
N LYS A 40 -12.06 2.89 -4.43
CA LYS A 40 -10.96 3.69 -3.92
C LYS A 40 -9.69 2.84 -3.79
N THR A 41 -9.80 1.63 -3.25
CA THR A 41 -8.69 0.68 -3.16
C THR A 41 -8.25 0.24 -4.56
N ILE A 42 -9.19 -0.03 -5.49
CA ILE A 42 -8.82 -0.34 -6.89
C ILE A 42 -8.01 0.78 -7.52
N LYS A 43 -8.41 2.05 -7.35
CA LYS A 43 -7.68 3.21 -7.85
C LYS A 43 -6.26 3.28 -7.24
N GLN A 44 -6.12 3.04 -5.94
CA GLN A 44 -4.82 2.98 -5.27
C GLN A 44 -3.93 1.86 -5.83
N ILE A 45 -4.46 0.66 -6.03
CA ILE A 45 -3.71 -0.48 -6.60
C ILE A 45 -3.25 -0.14 -8.03
N LYS A 46 -4.09 0.48 -8.86
CA LYS A 46 -3.70 0.93 -10.21
C LYS A 46 -2.54 1.94 -10.20
N ILE A 47 -2.55 2.86 -9.23
CA ILE A 47 -1.46 3.84 -9.07
C ILE A 47 -0.17 3.15 -8.58
N ALA A 48 -0.29 2.26 -7.59
CA ALA A 48 0.81 1.45 -7.11
C ALA A 48 1.48 0.67 -8.25
N GLN A 49 0.68 0.03 -9.10
CA GLN A 49 1.18 -0.68 -10.28
C GLN A 49 1.99 0.22 -11.20
N LYS A 50 1.45 1.41 -11.54
CA LYS A 50 2.13 2.35 -12.45
C LYS A 50 3.46 2.86 -11.89
N LYS A 51 3.54 3.06 -10.57
CA LYS A 51 4.72 3.66 -9.93
C LYS A 51 5.80 2.65 -9.56
N ARG A 52 5.40 1.58 -8.87
CA ARG A 52 6.32 0.62 -8.26
C ARG A 52 6.09 -0.81 -8.72
N GLY A 53 4.93 -1.10 -9.29
CA GLY A 53 4.43 -2.45 -9.48
C GLY A 53 3.70 -2.94 -8.24
N VAL A 54 2.87 -3.97 -8.42
CA VAL A 54 2.09 -4.62 -7.36
C VAL A 54 2.33 -6.12 -7.38
N ILE A 55 2.39 -6.70 -6.18
CA ILE A 55 2.29 -8.15 -5.98
C ILE A 55 0.98 -8.44 -5.23
N ILE A 56 0.12 -9.28 -5.81
CA ILE A 56 -1.07 -9.80 -5.12
C ILE A 56 -0.62 -10.97 -4.25
N PHE A 57 -0.83 -10.84 -2.93
CA PHE A 57 -0.53 -11.91 -1.98
C PHE A 57 -1.68 -12.02 -0.96
N THR A 58 -2.62 -12.90 -1.29
CA THR A 58 -3.87 -13.14 -0.56
C THR A 58 -3.93 -14.55 -0.01
N ASP A 59 -4.87 -14.82 0.88
CA ASP A 59 -4.99 -16.11 1.55
C ASP A 59 -5.37 -17.23 0.58
N PRO A 60 -4.92 -18.46 0.82
CA PRO A 60 -5.19 -19.58 -0.08
C PRO A 60 -6.58 -20.20 0.19
N ASP A 61 -7.59 -19.37 0.41
CA ASP A 61 -8.98 -19.72 0.68
C ASP A 61 -9.92 -19.24 -0.43
N PHE A 62 -11.24 -19.31 -0.22
CA PHE A 62 -12.21 -18.86 -1.23
C PHE A 62 -12.21 -17.33 -1.40
N ASN A 63 -12.11 -16.59 -0.30
CA ASN A 63 -12.21 -15.13 -0.30
C ASN A 63 -10.97 -14.50 -0.94
N GLY A 64 -9.78 -14.99 -0.61
CA GLY A 64 -8.52 -14.54 -1.19
C GLY A 64 -8.42 -14.81 -2.68
N ASN A 65 -8.96 -15.93 -3.17
CA ASN A 65 -9.05 -16.22 -4.61
C ASN A 65 -10.04 -15.30 -5.34
N ARG A 66 -11.19 -14.98 -4.72
CA ARG A 66 -12.15 -14.02 -5.26
C ARG A 66 -11.53 -12.64 -5.36
N LEU A 67 -10.86 -12.18 -4.30
CA LEU A 67 -10.17 -10.89 -4.26
C LEU A 67 -9.08 -10.82 -5.34
N ARG A 68 -8.24 -11.85 -5.43
CA ARG A 68 -7.20 -11.99 -6.46
C ARG A 68 -7.78 -11.83 -7.87
N THR A 69 -8.91 -12.48 -8.15
CA THR A 69 -9.57 -12.39 -9.46
C THR A 69 -10.05 -10.96 -9.75
N ILE A 70 -10.61 -10.27 -8.76
CA ILE A 70 -11.07 -8.88 -8.92
C ILE A 70 -9.87 -7.95 -9.20
N ILE A 71 -8.79 -8.07 -8.42
CA ILE A 71 -7.60 -7.24 -8.60
C ILE A 71 -6.95 -7.51 -9.96
N GLN A 72 -6.81 -8.78 -10.35
CA GLN A 72 -6.23 -9.18 -11.63
C GLN A 72 -7.00 -8.62 -12.82
N LYS A 73 -8.34 -8.56 -12.74
CA LYS A 73 -9.17 -7.91 -13.77
C LYS A 73 -8.91 -6.40 -13.84
N ALA A 74 -8.68 -5.76 -12.70
CA ALA A 74 -8.40 -4.33 -12.64
C ALA A 74 -6.96 -3.97 -13.04
N VAL A 75 -6.01 -4.88 -12.79
CA VAL A 75 -4.57 -4.72 -13.02
C VAL A 75 -3.99 -6.02 -13.58
N PRO A 76 -4.09 -6.25 -14.91
CA PRO A 76 -3.66 -7.50 -15.53
C PRO A 76 -2.16 -7.80 -15.41
N ASP A 77 -1.33 -6.77 -15.29
CA ASP A 77 0.13 -6.92 -15.19
C ASP A 77 0.62 -7.03 -13.73
N ALA A 78 -0.30 -7.18 -12.76
CA ALA A 78 0.08 -7.37 -11.37
C ALA A 78 0.78 -8.73 -11.22
N LYS A 79 1.91 -8.73 -10.51
CA LYS A 79 2.60 -9.96 -10.14
C LYS A 79 1.78 -10.70 -9.09
N GLN A 80 2.00 -12.01 -8.97
CA GLN A 80 1.22 -12.85 -8.07
C GLN A 80 2.12 -13.76 -7.25
N ALA A 81 2.01 -13.67 -5.93
CA ALA A 81 2.59 -14.63 -5.00
C ALA A 81 1.50 -15.57 -4.48
N PHE A 82 1.90 -16.81 -4.18
CA PHE A 82 1.01 -17.86 -3.69
C PHE A 82 1.65 -18.55 -2.50
N LEU A 83 0.86 -18.74 -1.44
CA LEU A 83 1.24 -19.53 -0.29
C LEU A 83 0.51 -20.88 -0.36
N PRO A 84 1.20 -22.03 -0.25
CA PRO A 84 0.54 -23.32 -0.20
C PRO A 84 -0.42 -23.40 1.01
N ARG A 85 -1.59 -24.01 0.84
CA ARG A 85 -2.59 -24.15 1.92
C ARG A 85 -2.00 -24.77 3.19
N SER A 86 -1.13 -25.78 3.06
CA SER A 86 -0.46 -26.44 4.18
C SER A 86 0.47 -25.53 4.98
N LYS A 87 0.86 -24.38 4.41
CA LYS A 87 1.70 -23.35 5.05
C LYS A 87 0.89 -22.19 5.63
N ALA A 88 -0.41 -22.16 5.38
CA ALA A 88 -1.33 -21.14 5.87
C ALA A 88 -2.22 -21.66 7.02
N VAL A 89 -1.93 -22.84 7.55
CA VAL A 89 -2.78 -23.51 8.56
C VAL A 89 -2.60 -22.85 9.93
N PRO A 90 -3.69 -22.49 10.62
CA PRO A 90 -3.63 -21.94 11.97
C PRO A 90 -3.05 -22.96 12.97
N LYS A 91 -2.52 -22.45 14.08
CA LYS A 91 -2.04 -23.30 15.19
C LYS A 91 -3.18 -23.97 15.95
N HIS A 92 -4.36 -23.37 15.95
CA HIS A 92 -5.59 -23.88 16.59
C HIS A 92 -6.64 -24.18 15.51
N SER A 93 -7.42 -25.24 15.71
CA SER A 93 -8.35 -25.79 14.70
C SER A 93 -9.56 -24.90 14.37
N ASP A 94 -9.75 -23.82 15.12
CA ASP A 94 -10.81 -22.82 14.95
C ASP A 94 -10.41 -21.63 14.05
N GLY A 95 -9.13 -21.52 13.68
CA GLY A 95 -8.64 -20.46 12.79
C GLY A 95 -8.95 -20.70 11.31
N SER A 96 -8.99 -19.62 10.53
CA SER A 96 -9.03 -19.69 9.06
C SER A 96 -7.63 -19.88 8.48
N LEU A 97 -7.53 -20.31 7.22
CA LEU A 97 -6.25 -20.30 6.52
C LEU A 97 -5.82 -18.84 6.30
N GLY A 98 -4.56 -18.52 6.56
CA GLY A 98 -4.08 -17.15 6.38
C GLY A 98 -2.57 -17.01 6.26
N ILE A 99 -2.14 -15.93 5.60
CA ILE A 99 -0.72 -15.54 5.53
C ILE A 99 -0.18 -15.27 6.94
N GLU A 100 -1.01 -14.75 7.85
CA GLU A 100 -0.70 -14.53 9.27
C GLU A 100 -0.15 -15.78 9.99
N HIS A 101 -0.46 -16.99 9.51
CA HIS A 101 0.00 -18.25 10.10
C HIS A 101 1.28 -18.82 9.47
N ALA A 102 1.73 -18.24 8.36
CA ALA A 102 2.89 -18.72 7.62
C ALA A 102 4.20 -18.50 8.38
N ARG A 103 5.21 -19.33 8.12
CA ARG A 103 6.58 -19.11 8.62
C ARG A 103 7.33 -18.12 7.74
N ASP A 104 8.35 -17.46 8.29
CA ASP A 104 9.13 -16.45 7.56
C ASP A 104 9.71 -17.01 6.26
N GLU A 105 10.24 -18.24 6.31
CA GLU A 105 10.83 -18.93 5.17
C GLU A 105 9.82 -19.16 4.05
N ASP A 106 8.57 -19.52 4.40
CA ASP A 106 7.50 -19.77 3.44
C ASP A 106 7.05 -18.47 2.75
N ILE A 107 6.93 -17.37 3.52
CA ILE A 107 6.63 -16.04 2.98
C ILE A 107 7.75 -15.57 2.05
N LYS A 108 9.01 -15.68 2.50
CA LYS A 108 10.19 -15.29 1.72
C LYS A 108 10.28 -16.11 0.43
N ALA A 109 10.02 -17.42 0.48
CA ALA A 109 10.00 -18.28 -0.70
C ALA A 109 8.90 -17.87 -1.68
N ALA A 110 7.67 -17.63 -1.20
CA ALA A 110 6.54 -17.23 -2.02
C ALA A 110 6.79 -15.90 -2.76
N LEU A 111 7.46 -14.95 -2.11
CA LEU A 111 7.76 -13.65 -2.71
C LEU A 111 9.02 -13.69 -3.58
N LYS A 112 10.04 -14.48 -3.24
CA LYS A 112 11.34 -14.54 -3.95
C LYS A 112 11.21 -14.86 -5.44
N ALA A 113 10.18 -15.62 -5.81
CA ALA A 113 9.92 -15.97 -7.19
C ALA A 113 9.43 -14.78 -8.05
N VAL A 114 8.92 -13.71 -7.42
CA VAL A 114 8.19 -12.65 -8.13
C VAL A 114 8.68 -11.24 -7.81
N TYR A 115 9.23 -10.97 -6.62
CA TYR A 115 9.63 -9.60 -6.27
C TYR A 115 10.85 -9.13 -7.07
N THR A 116 10.91 -7.83 -7.33
CA THR A 116 12.11 -7.19 -7.85
C THR A 116 12.79 -6.41 -6.74
N ALA A 117 14.11 -6.60 -6.59
CA ALA A 117 14.91 -5.82 -5.66
C ALA A 117 14.88 -4.34 -6.06
N SER A 118 14.59 -3.45 -5.11
CA SER A 118 14.62 -2.01 -5.38
C SER A 118 16.04 -1.46 -5.36
N SER A 119 16.37 -0.64 -6.37
CA SER A 119 17.57 0.21 -6.42
C SER A 119 17.20 1.69 -6.53
N SER A 120 16.01 2.10 -6.05
CA SER A 120 15.50 3.45 -6.33
C SER A 120 16.26 4.54 -5.59
N ASP A 121 16.64 5.61 -6.30
CA ASP A 121 17.20 6.85 -5.74
C ASP A 121 16.15 7.77 -5.08
N PHE A 122 14.99 7.21 -4.71
CA PHE A 122 13.93 7.99 -4.09
C PHE A 122 14.33 8.42 -2.66
N GLN A 123 14.48 9.72 -2.46
CA GLN A 123 14.67 10.31 -1.14
C GLN A 123 13.34 10.31 -0.39
N LYS A 124 13.32 9.64 0.77
CA LYS A 124 12.14 9.62 1.63
C LYS A 124 11.89 10.99 2.22
N TYR A 125 10.61 11.38 2.23
CA TYR A 125 10.11 12.50 3.00
C TYR A 125 10.16 12.18 4.49
N ASP A 126 10.40 13.20 5.30
CA ASP A 126 10.36 13.13 6.75
C ASP A 126 9.31 14.09 7.35
N HIS A 127 9.34 14.26 8.68
CA HIS A 127 8.43 15.18 9.36
C HIS A 127 8.76 16.65 9.06
N ALA A 128 10.03 17.00 8.87
CA ALA A 128 10.41 18.38 8.56
C ALA A 128 9.89 18.79 7.18
N ASP A 129 9.93 17.90 6.19
CA ASP A 129 9.29 18.13 4.89
C ASP A 129 7.80 18.43 5.03
N MET A 130 7.10 17.67 5.86
CA MET A 130 5.66 17.86 6.12
C MET A 130 5.35 19.22 6.76
N VAL A 131 6.22 19.70 7.68
CA VAL A 131 6.08 21.02 8.29
C VAL A 131 6.38 22.12 7.27
N ASN A 132 7.46 22.00 6.51
CA ASN A 132 7.86 22.99 5.49
C ASN A 132 6.80 23.19 4.40
N LEU A 133 6.03 22.14 4.08
CA LEU A 133 4.94 22.19 3.11
C LEU A 133 3.58 22.62 3.72
N GLY A 134 3.54 22.98 5.00
CA GLY A 134 2.30 23.32 5.72
C GLY A 134 1.32 22.14 5.85
N LEU A 135 1.79 20.92 5.63
CA LEU A 135 0.99 19.70 5.74
C LEU A 135 0.85 19.25 7.20
N VAL A 136 1.54 19.86 8.15
CA VAL A 136 1.42 19.68 9.61
C VAL A 136 1.72 21.02 10.31
N GLY A 137 1.06 21.29 11.43
CA GLY A 137 1.36 22.43 12.30
C GLY A 137 0.45 23.65 12.08
N GLU A 138 -0.17 23.76 10.91
CA GLU A 138 -1.06 24.86 10.56
C GLU A 138 -2.53 24.52 10.81
N ALA A 139 -3.37 25.55 10.98
CA ALA A 139 -4.79 25.41 11.23
C ALA A 139 -5.53 24.68 10.07
N ASP A 140 -5.06 24.87 8.84
CA ASP A 140 -5.62 24.29 7.62
C ASP A 140 -4.93 22.98 7.19
N SER A 141 -3.89 22.51 7.91
CA SER A 141 -3.09 21.34 7.52
C SER A 141 -3.93 20.08 7.28
N GLN A 142 -5.03 19.91 8.03
CA GLN A 142 -5.94 18.79 7.80
C GLN A 142 -6.64 18.85 6.45
N GLN A 143 -7.18 20.02 6.08
CA GLN A 143 -7.85 20.25 4.81
C GLN A 143 -6.86 20.17 3.66
N LYS A 144 -5.66 20.71 3.84
CA LYS A 144 -4.56 20.62 2.88
C LYS A 144 -4.20 19.15 2.59
N ARG A 145 -4.02 18.31 3.63
CA ARG A 145 -3.78 16.87 3.44
C ARG A 145 -4.95 16.15 2.75
N LEU A 146 -6.20 16.55 3.03
CA LEU A 146 -7.37 15.97 2.36
C LEU A 146 -7.34 16.28 0.85
N PHE A 147 -7.13 17.53 0.49
CA PHE A 147 -7.04 18.00 -0.89
C PHE A 147 -5.86 17.34 -1.62
N VAL A 148 -4.64 17.49 -1.08
CA VAL A 148 -3.42 16.96 -1.69
C VAL A 148 -3.48 15.44 -1.82
N GLY A 149 -4.01 14.74 -0.81
CA GLY A 149 -4.19 13.29 -0.85
C GLY A 149 -5.18 12.82 -1.92
N SER A 150 -6.23 13.61 -2.17
CA SER A 150 -7.19 13.35 -3.25
C SER A 150 -6.56 13.61 -4.63
N GLU A 151 -5.90 14.76 -4.79
CA GLU A 151 -5.25 15.19 -6.02
C GLU A 151 -4.18 14.19 -6.48
N LEU A 152 -3.32 13.77 -5.54
CA LEU A 152 -2.30 12.75 -5.78
C LEU A 152 -2.87 11.32 -5.82
N LYS A 153 -4.17 11.15 -5.52
CA LYS A 153 -4.90 9.88 -5.48
C LYS A 153 -4.26 8.83 -4.57
N ILE A 154 -3.51 9.28 -3.56
CA ILE A 154 -2.95 8.45 -2.50
C ILE A 154 -3.95 8.27 -1.35
N GLY A 155 -5.02 9.07 -1.33
CA GLY A 155 -6.14 9.00 -0.40
C GLY A 155 -5.88 9.70 0.94
N TYR A 156 -6.96 9.97 1.68
CA TYR A 156 -6.92 10.64 2.98
C TYR A 156 -6.45 9.76 4.12
N THR A 157 -5.62 10.33 5.01
CA THR A 157 -5.22 9.77 6.30
C THR A 157 -4.76 10.88 7.27
N ASN A 158 -4.48 10.52 8.54
CA ASN A 158 -3.76 11.40 9.47
C ASN A 158 -2.33 11.72 8.99
N ALA A 159 -1.66 12.68 9.62
CA ALA A 159 -0.33 13.16 9.23
C ALA A 159 0.72 12.05 9.10
N LYS A 160 0.81 11.17 10.10
CA LYS A 160 1.78 10.05 10.10
C LYS A 160 1.53 9.09 8.92
N GLN A 161 0.29 8.70 8.72
CA GLN A 161 -0.08 7.83 7.61
C GLN A 161 0.06 8.53 6.25
N PHE A 162 -0.11 9.85 6.19
CA PHE A 162 0.03 10.61 4.97
C PHE A 162 1.49 10.62 4.52
N LEU A 163 2.41 10.90 5.44
CA LEU A 163 3.84 10.78 5.23
C LEU A 163 4.23 9.37 4.74
N ASN A 164 3.72 8.34 5.41
CA ASN A 164 3.94 6.95 4.97
C ASN A 164 3.44 6.71 3.54
N ARG A 165 2.30 7.30 3.16
CA ARG A 165 1.76 7.18 1.79
C ARG A 165 2.58 7.94 0.76
N LEU A 166 3.07 9.14 1.07
CA LEU A 166 3.97 9.87 0.18
C LEU A 166 5.21 9.02 -0.17
N ASN A 167 5.79 8.40 0.86
CA ASN A 167 6.96 7.54 0.74
C ASN A 167 6.65 6.21 0.04
N MET A 168 5.54 5.56 0.41
CA MET A 168 5.11 4.31 -0.21
C MET A 168 4.83 4.50 -1.69
N PHE A 169 4.13 5.56 -2.08
CA PHE A 169 3.84 5.83 -3.49
C PHE A 169 4.96 6.58 -4.20
N GLN A 170 6.13 6.80 -3.57
CA GLN A 170 7.25 7.54 -4.16
C GLN A 170 6.77 8.80 -4.91
N VAL A 171 5.99 9.63 -4.23
CA VAL A 171 5.43 10.85 -4.82
C VAL A 171 6.57 11.77 -5.23
N ALA A 172 6.61 12.18 -6.50
CA ALA A 172 7.67 13.05 -6.97
C ALA A 172 7.55 14.44 -6.30
N PRO A 173 8.66 15.07 -5.88
CA PRO A 173 8.62 16.36 -5.21
C PRO A 173 7.84 17.43 -5.99
N LYS A 174 8.01 17.45 -7.32
CA LYS A 174 7.28 18.37 -8.22
C LYS A 174 5.75 18.20 -8.13
N ASP A 175 5.26 16.97 -8.01
CA ASP A 175 3.82 16.69 -7.99
C ASP A 175 3.24 17.08 -6.62
N LEU A 176 4.00 16.83 -5.54
CA LEU A 176 3.62 17.20 -4.18
C LEU A 176 3.53 18.73 -4.03
N VAL A 177 4.57 19.45 -4.47
CA VAL A 177 4.61 20.92 -4.42
C VAL A 177 3.50 21.53 -5.26
N ALA A 178 3.24 21.00 -6.46
CA ALA A 178 2.14 21.48 -7.31
C ALA A 178 0.77 21.28 -6.63
N ALA A 179 0.53 20.12 -6.03
CA ALA A 179 -0.73 19.85 -5.34
C ALA A 179 -0.93 20.75 -4.10
N VAL A 180 0.14 21.03 -3.34
CA VAL A 180 0.11 21.99 -2.23
C VAL A 180 -0.22 23.39 -2.74
N LYS A 181 0.47 23.84 -3.80
CA LYS A 181 0.23 25.15 -4.41
C LYS A 181 -1.21 25.31 -4.90
N ASN A 182 -1.78 24.29 -5.53
CA ASN A 182 -3.17 24.33 -5.99
C ASN A 182 -4.15 24.56 -4.83
N PHE A 183 -3.90 23.98 -3.66
CA PHE A 183 -4.69 24.23 -2.45
C PHE A 183 -4.54 25.68 -1.99
N ASP A 184 -3.30 26.19 -1.91
CA ASP A 184 -3.01 27.55 -1.44
C ASP A 184 -3.60 28.63 -2.38
N GLU A 185 -3.69 28.35 -3.68
CA GLU A 185 -4.34 29.20 -4.69
C GLU A 185 -5.89 29.10 -4.68
N GLY A 186 -6.46 28.32 -3.75
CA GLY A 186 -7.91 28.19 -3.59
C GLY A 186 -8.59 27.35 -4.69
N SER A 187 -7.84 26.49 -5.37
CA SER A 187 -8.45 25.55 -6.32
C SER A 187 -9.36 24.59 -5.56
N THR A 188 -10.67 24.70 -5.75
CA THR A 188 -11.61 23.82 -5.09
C THR A 188 -11.69 22.49 -5.83
N HIS A 189 -11.46 21.40 -5.10
CA HIS A 189 -11.90 20.08 -5.55
C HIS A 189 -13.40 20.03 -5.25
N ASP A 190 -14.20 20.09 -6.30
CA ASP A 190 -15.65 19.97 -6.22
C ASP A 190 -15.97 18.52 -5.81
N THR A 191 -15.99 18.25 -4.50
CA THR A 191 -16.42 16.97 -3.95
C THR A 191 -17.94 16.89 -4.04
N LYS A 192 -18.44 16.52 -5.21
CA LYS A 192 -19.76 15.88 -5.35
C LYS A 192 -19.65 14.38 -5.11
#